data_AF-A0A2K9ZCR1-F1
#
_entry.id   AF-A0A2K9ZCR1-F1
#
_cell.length_a   1.000
_cell.length_b   1.000
_cell.length_c   1.000
_cell.angle_alpha   90.00
_cell.angle_beta   90.00
_cell.angle_gamma   90.00
#
_symmetry.space_group_name_H-M   'P 1'
#
loop_
_entity.id
_entity.type
_entity.pdbx_description
1 polymer ?
#
loop_
_entity_poly.entity_id
_entity_poly.type
_entity_poly.pdbx_seq_one_letter_code
_entity_poly.pdbx_strand_id
1 'polypeptide(L)' 'MNADLIVMGAYNHPRWQQTLFGGVTRNMIEQSSMPIFMAH' A
#
# COMPACT_ATOMS: atom_id res chain seq x y z
N MET A 1 -10.42 16.74 10.74
CA MET A 1 -10.71 15.37 10.23
C MET A 1 -9.37 14.64 10.20
N ASN A 2 -9.24 13.58 11.01
CA ASN A 2 -8.06 12.72 11.07
C ASN A 2 -8.53 11.30 10.72
N ALA A 3 -7.76 10.54 9.97
CA ALA A 3 -8.11 9.15 9.63
C ALA A 3 -7.35 8.21 10.57
N ASP A 4 -7.98 7.16 11.10
CA ASP A 4 -7.29 6.25 12.02
C ASP A 4 -6.70 5.01 11.32
N LEU A 5 -7.00 4.84 10.03
CA LEU A 5 -6.61 3.67 9.23
C LEU A 5 -6.54 4.01 7.74
N ILE A 6 -5.54 3.46 7.06
CA ILE A 6 -5.44 3.49 5.59
C ILE A 6 -5.76 2.09 5.05
N VAL A 7 -6.64 2.00 4.05
CA VAL A 7 -6.95 0.75 3.35
C VAL A 7 -6.34 0.78 1.94
N MET A 8 -5.53 -0.22 1.61
CA MET A 8 -4.92 -0.38 0.29
C MET A 8 -5.22 -1.75 -0.31
N GLY A 9 -5.39 -1.79 -1.63
CA GLY A 9 -5.57 -3.02 -2.39
C GLY A 9 -4.25 -3.79 -2.56
N ALA A 10 -4.27 -5.09 -2.31
CA ALA A 10 -3.20 -6.05 -2.56
C ALA A 10 -3.63 -6.98 -3.70
N TYR A 11 -3.59 -6.50 -4.94
CA TYR A 11 -3.97 -7.31 -6.10
C TYR A 11 -2.91 -8.37 -6.44
N ASN A 12 -3.35 -9.54 -6.93
CA ASN A 12 -2.49 -10.56 -7.55
C ASN A 12 -1.97 -10.03 -8.89
N HIS A 13 -0.89 -9.25 -8.84
CA HIS A 13 -0.52 -8.38 -9.94
C HIS A 13 0.62 -8.94 -10.81
N PRO A 14 0.52 -8.85 -12.14
CA PRO A 14 1.61 -9.21 -13.06
C PRO A 14 2.87 -8.37 -12.79
N ARG A 15 4.05 -8.92 -13.08
CA ARG A 15 5.38 -8.36 -12.71
C ARG A 15 5.56 -6.86 -12.95
N TRP A 16 4.96 -6.29 -13.99
CA TRP A 16 5.04 -4.84 -14.28
C TRP A 16 4.36 -3.96 -13.22
N GLN A 17 3.30 -4.47 -12.59
CA GLN A 17 2.60 -3.79 -11.50
C GLN A 17 3.37 -3.90 -10.18
N GLN A 18 4.13 -5.00 -9.98
CA GLN A 18 5.11 -5.08 -8.88
C GLN A 18 6.25 -4.07 -9.06
N THR A 19 6.63 -3.72 -10.29
CA THR A 19 7.63 -2.68 -10.53
C THR A 19 7.09 -1.28 -10.27
N LEU A 20 5.86 -0.99 -10.70
CA LEU A 20 5.22 0.32 -10.50
C LEU A 20 4.83 0.54 -9.03
N PHE A 21 4.15 -0.43 -8.43
CA PHE A 21 3.66 -0.35 -7.05
C PHE A 21 4.68 -0.83 -6.03
N GLY A 22 5.66 -1.66 -6.38
CA GLY A 22 6.68 -2.11 -5.43
C GLY A 22 7.50 -0.97 -4.83
N GLY A 23 7.65 0.14 -5.57
CA GLY A 23 8.19 1.39 -5.02
C GLY A 23 7.17 2.15 -4.16
N VAL A 24 5.94 2.33 -4.66
CA VAL A 24 4.89 3.14 -3.99
C VAL A 24 4.34 2.46 -2.74
N THR A 25 3.95 1.19 -2.81
CA THR A 25 3.46 0.40 -1.69
C THR A 25 4.53 0.27 -0.60
N ARG A 26 5.79 0.02 -1.00
CA ARG A 26 6.89 -0.03 -0.02
C ARG A 26 7.10 1.32 0.65
N ASN A 27 7.11 2.41 -0.12
CA ASN A 27 7.21 3.76 0.42
C ASN A 27 6.07 4.07 1.39
N MET A 28 4.83 3.71 1.05
CA MET A 28 3.69 3.89 1.94
C MET A 28 3.80 3.05 3.23
N ILE A 29 4.26 1.81 3.15
CA ILE A 29 4.47 0.99 4.36
C ILE A 29 5.59 1.55 5.23
N GLU A 30 6.70 2.00 4.63
CA GLU A 30 7.86 2.52 5.37
C GLU A 30 7.64 3.91 5.97
N GLN A 31 6.82 4.74 5.34
CA GLN A 31 6.63 6.15 5.72
C GLN A 31 5.29 6.45 6.38
N SER A 32 4.35 5.51 6.38
CA SER A 32 3.06 5.74 7.02
C SER A 32 3.20 5.85 8.54
N SER A 33 2.66 6.94 9.10
CA SER A 33 2.50 7.14 10.54
C SER A 33 1.25 6.46 11.09
N MET A 34 0.45 5.84 10.22
CA MET A 34 -0.84 5.22 10.55
C MET A 34 -0.87 3.77 10.08
N PRO A 35 -1.62 2.88 10.77
CA PRO A 35 -1.77 1.51 10.34
C PRO A 35 -2.33 1.42 8.91
N ILE A 36 -1.77 0.49 8.12
CA ILE A 36 -2.24 0.18 6.78
C ILE A 36 -2.84 -1.23 6.78
N PHE A 37 -4.10 -1.35 6.37
CA PHE A 37 -4.75 -2.61 6.10
C PHE A 37 -4.66 -2.94 4.60
N MET A 38 -4.03 -4.06 4.27
CA MET A 38 -3.92 -4.56 2.91
C MET A 38 -5.08 -5.53 2.63
N ALA A 39 -5.98 -5.16 1.72
CA ALA A 39 -7.15 -5.95 1.34
C ALA A 39 -6.97 -6.53 -0.08
N HIS A 40 -7.31 -7.81 -0.29
CA HIS A 40 -7.25 -8.46 -1.59
C HIS A 40 -8.50 -8.16 -2.44
#